data_AF-A0A536I429-F1
#
_entry.id   AF-A0A536I429-F1
#
_cell.length_a   1.000
_cell.length_b   1.000
_cell.length_c   1.000
_cell.angle_alpha   90.00
_cell.angle_beta   90.00
_cell.angle_gamma   90.00
#
_symmetry.space_group_name_H-M   'P 1'
#
loop_
_entity.id
_entity.type
_entity.pdbx_description
1 polymer ?
#
loop_
_entity_poly.entity_id
_entity_poly.type
_entity_poly.pdbx_seq_one_letter_code
_entity_poly.pdbx_strand_id
1 'polypeptide(L)'
;MTLIAGPERQILEYRTRGGIAVRRETTAVPVAGAIDPVLAALDQHRGVLLASSYEYPGRYTRWDIGFVDPPLQLVARERDFAIDALNDRGRVLLPAVATRLAHLDGLAGLDAAADRVSGSIAPPRERFAEEDRSKQRSVFTIVRALVDLFYSAEDGHLGLYGAFGYDLAFQFEPIAYRLTREPAKRDLVLFLPDRLVIVDHTRGVARRQDYELAVDGASTAGLPRSGDATPYRGCRAVKRSGDHEAGEFAATVRLAQESFRRGDLFEVVPGRMFFEPCPARPSEVFQRLRERNPAPYGALMNLGESEYLVSASPEMYVRVEGTRVETCPISGTIARGRDVMGDAENILELLNSEKDESELTMCTDVDRNDKSRICVPGSVRVIGRRQIEMYSRVIHTVDHVEGILREGFDAIDAFLTHAWAVTVTGAPKLWAMRFIEAHERSSRAWYGGAIGLVGFDGNMNTGLTLRTIRVKDGVAEIRAEVELKAAALLDAVRRPSGVTAAQHAPAEPVGAGRRVLLVDYEDSFVHTLANYLRRTGAEVSTIRAGFAEDELRGALDAFGAQAVVLSPGPGRPGDL
;
A
#
# COMPACT_ATOMS: atom_id res chain seq x y z
N MET A 1 5.54 -36.13 7.56
CA MET A 1 4.30 -35.85 8.32
C MET A 1 3.19 -35.82 7.30
N THR A 2 2.35 -36.85 7.28
CA THR A 2 1.36 -37.11 6.24
C THR A 2 0.24 -36.07 6.33
N LEU A 3 0.23 -35.10 5.41
CA LEU A 3 -0.89 -34.17 5.25
C LEU A 3 -2.11 -34.97 4.85
N ILE A 4 -3.09 -35.05 5.76
CA ILE A 4 -4.42 -35.57 5.47
C ILE A 4 -5.02 -34.64 4.40
N ALA A 5 -5.03 -35.11 3.16
CA ALA A 5 -5.70 -34.42 2.06
C ALA A 5 -7.20 -34.36 2.38
N GLY A 6 -7.71 -33.16 2.68
CA GLY A 6 -9.14 -32.93 2.73
C GLY A 6 -9.79 -33.21 1.37
N PRO A 7 -11.13 -33.33 1.30
CA PRO A 7 -11.83 -33.64 0.06
C PRO A 7 -11.45 -32.65 -1.05
N GLU A 8 -11.11 -33.17 -2.24
CA GLU A 8 -10.63 -32.40 -3.42
C GLU A 8 -11.61 -31.31 -3.86
N ARG A 9 -12.90 -31.48 -3.53
CA ARG A 9 -14.00 -30.59 -3.90
C ARG A 9 -14.93 -30.38 -2.69
N GLN A 10 -15.15 -29.13 -2.31
CA GLN A 10 -16.07 -28.73 -1.24
C GLN A 10 -17.17 -27.84 -1.80
N ILE A 11 -18.42 -28.11 -1.44
CA ILE A 11 -19.58 -27.34 -1.87
C ILE A 11 -20.17 -26.66 -0.64
N LEU A 12 -20.44 -25.35 -0.76
CA LEU A 12 -21.17 -24.57 0.21
C LEU A 12 -22.37 -23.94 -0.50
N GLU A 13 -23.56 -24.09 0.07
CA GLU A 13 -24.80 -23.51 -0.44
C GLU A 13 -25.45 -22.67 0.66
N TYR A 14 -25.79 -21.42 0.34
CA TYR A 14 -26.44 -20.50 1.26
C TYR A 14 -27.33 -19.53 0.50
N ARG A 15 -28.15 -18.77 1.24
CA ARG A 15 -28.95 -17.68 0.69
C ARG A 15 -28.51 -16.38 1.35
N THR A 16 -28.29 -15.34 0.55
CA THR A 16 -27.96 -14.02 1.06
C THR A 16 -29.17 -13.37 1.73
N ARG A 17 -28.95 -12.33 2.52
CA ARG A 17 -30.02 -11.52 3.12
C ARG A 17 -30.98 -10.95 2.06
N GLY A 18 -30.44 -10.54 0.92
CA GLY A 18 -31.22 -10.07 -0.23
C GLY A 18 -31.87 -11.16 -1.07
N GLY A 19 -31.80 -12.43 -0.65
CA GLY A 19 -32.50 -13.54 -1.28
C GLY A 19 -31.76 -14.21 -2.44
N ILE A 20 -30.50 -13.88 -2.69
CA ILE A 20 -29.70 -14.52 -3.76
C ILE A 20 -29.24 -15.89 -3.26
N ALA A 21 -29.56 -16.95 -4.01
CA ALA A 21 -29.04 -18.28 -3.73
C ALA A 21 -27.61 -18.36 -4.28
N VAL A 22 -26.66 -18.72 -3.41
CA VAL A 22 -25.25 -18.84 -3.76
C VAL A 22 -24.82 -20.28 -3.56
N ARG A 23 -24.21 -20.84 -4.60
CA ARG A 23 -23.51 -22.12 -4.54
C ARG A 23 -22.04 -21.88 -4.84
N ARG A 24 -21.19 -22.02 -3.81
CA ARG A 24 -19.74 -21.96 -3.94
C ARG A 24 -19.16 -23.36 -4.04
N GLU A 25 -18.34 -23.57 -5.05
CA GLU A 25 -17.51 -24.74 -5.21
C GLU A 25 -16.05 -24.39 -4.95
N THR A 26 -15.40 -25.09 -4.04
CA THR A 26 -13.98 -24.93 -3.74
C THR A 26 -13.19 -26.14 -4.21
N THR A 27 -12.18 -25.91 -5.03
CA THR A 27 -11.26 -26.94 -5.54
C THR A 27 -9.85 -26.61 -5.10
N ALA A 28 -9.10 -27.60 -4.62
CA ALA A 28 -7.67 -27.42 -4.36
C ALA A 28 -6.90 -27.25 -5.69
N VAL A 29 -5.94 -26.34 -5.73
CA VAL A 29 -5.04 -26.15 -6.88
C VAL A 29 -3.58 -26.20 -6.41
N PRO A 30 -2.62 -26.57 -7.28
CA PRO A 30 -1.21 -26.52 -6.91
C PRO A 30 -0.81 -25.12 -6.49
N VAL A 31 -0.10 -24.99 -5.35
CA VAL A 31 0.35 -23.69 -4.82
C VAL A 31 1.32 -23.01 -5.79
N ALA A 32 2.27 -23.78 -6.32
CA ALA A 32 3.24 -23.29 -7.27
C ALA A 32 2.52 -22.85 -8.56
N GLY A 33 2.64 -21.56 -8.88
CA GLY A 33 2.03 -20.95 -10.06
C GLY A 33 0.51 -20.80 -10.01
N ALA A 34 -0.13 -21.00 -8.85
CA ALA A 34 -1.59 -20.89 -8.71
C ALA A 34 -2.14 -19.56 -9.25
N ILE A 35 -1.43 -18.46 -8.96
CA ILE A 35 -1.87 -17.10 -9.29
C ILE A 35 -1.41 -16.61 -10.67
N ASP A 36 -0.45 -17.30 -11.29
CA ASP A 36 0.17 -16.89 -12.55
C ASP A 36 -0.85 -16.74 -13.71
N PRO A 37 -1.88 -17.61 -13.85
CA PRO A 37 -2.92 -17.42 -14.85
C PRO A 37 -3.72 -16.13 -14.66
N VAL A 38 -4.04 -15.77 -13.41
CA VAL A 38 -4.74 -14.51 -13.10
C VAL A 38 -3.83 -13.33 -13.45
N LEU A 39 -2.58 -13.38 -12.99
CA LEU A 39 -1.57 -12.35 -13.24
C LEU A 39 -1.38 -12.07 -14.74
N ALA A 40 -1.25 -13.12 -15.56
CA ALA A 40 -1.10 -13.00 -17.00
C ALA A 40 -2.38 -12.49 -17.70
N ALA A 41 -3.55 -12.95 -17.25
CA ALA A 41 -4.84 -12.54 -17.83
C ALA A 41 -5.14 -11.06 -17.57
N LEU A 42 -4.69 -10.49 -16.45
CA LEU A 42 -4.91 -9.08 -16.11
C LEU A 42 -4.30 -8.09 -17.12
N ASP A 43 -3.36 -8.50 -17.96
CA ASP A 43 -2.85 -7.66 -19.05
C ASP A 43 -3.89 -7.36 -20.14
N GLN A 44 -5.01 -8.09 -20.16
CA GLN A 44 -6.04 -7.95 -21.20
C GLN A 44 -7.47 -7.97 -20.63
N HIS A 45 -7.68 -8.65 -19.51
CA HIS A 45 -8.99 -8.84 -18.90
C HIS A 45 -9.13 -7.97 -17.65
N ARG A 46 -10.33 -7.42 -17.45
CA ARG A 46 -10.66 -6.70 -16.21
C ARG A 46 -10.59 -7.64 -15.02
N GLY A 47 -10.11 -7.14 -13.90
CA GLY A 47 -9.97 -7.95 -12.69
C GLY A 47 -9.02 -7.33 -11.69
N VAL A 48 -8.81 -8.07 -10.61
CA VAL A 48 -7.97 -7.66 -9.49
C VAL A 48 -7.13 -8.85 -9.04
N LEU A 49 -5.87 -8.55 -8.73
CA LEU A 49 -4.99 -9.37 -7.91
C LEU A 49 -4.59 -8.52 -6.70
N LEU A 50 -4.95 -8.95 -5.50
CA LEU A 50 -4.45 -8.45 -4.22
C LEU A 50 -3.39 -9.42 -3.71
N ALA A 51 -2.28 -8.89 -3.21
CA ALA A 51 -1.14 -9.69 -2.75
C ALA A 51 -0.53 -9.08 -1.48
N SER A 52 -0.30 -9.89 -0.47
CA SER A 52 0.56 -9.55 0.66
C SER A 52 1.84 -10.37 0.55
N SER A 53 2.95 -9.71 0.22
CA SER A 53 4.29 -10.33 0.16
C SER A 53 5.13 -10.06 1.40
N TYR A 54 4.54 -9.47 2.43
CA TYR A 54 5.19 -9.10 3.68
C TYR A 54 4.59 -9.87 4.86
N GLU A 55 5.42 -10.18 5.85
CA GLU A 55 5.02 -10.90 7.05
C GLU A 55 5.47 -10.13 8.28
N TYR A 56 4.51 -9.86 9.16
CA TYR A 56 4.77 -9.25 10.45
C TYR A 56 3.87 -9.95 11.49
N PRO A 57 4.44 -10.62 12.50
CA PRO A 57 3.67 -11.42 13.45
C PRO A 57 2.48 -10.66 14.05
N GLY A 58 1.31 -11.29 14.02
CA GLY A 58 0.07 -10.72 14.56
C GLY A 58 -0.54 -9.57 13.74
N ARG A 59 0.06 -9.21 12.60
CA ARG A 59 -0.42 -8.09 11.77
C ARG A 59 -0.59 -8.44 10.30
N TYR A 60 0.45 -8.97 9.66
CA TYR A 60 0.45 -9.30 8.24
C TYR A 60 0.88 -10.75 8.01
N THR A 61 0.13 -11.44 7.16
CA THR A 61 0.46 -12.79 6.65
C THR A 61 0.65 -12.72 5.14
N ARG A 62 1.28 -13.75 4.55
CA ARG A 62 1.52 -13.80 3.11
C ARG A 62 0.40 -14.55 2.39
N TRP A 63 -0.24 -13.88 1.44
CA TRP A 63 -1.36 -14.42 0.69
C TRP A 63 -1.53 -13.72 -0.67
N ASP A 64 -2.19 -14.39 -1.61
CA ASP A 64 -2.67 -13.80 -2.87
C ASP A 64 -4.16 -14.11 -3.05
N ILE A 65 -4.94 -13.14 -3.51
CA ILE A 65 -6.34 -13.32 -3.91
C ILE A 65 -6.52 -12.64 -5.26
N GLY A 66 -6.99 -13.36 -6.27
CA GLY A 66 -7.23 -12.73 -7.57
C GLY A 66 -8.27 -13.39 -8.46
N PHE A 67 -8.72 -12.61 -9.43
CA PHE A 67 -9.73 -13.00 -10.41
C PHE A 67 -9.63 -12.15 -11.69
N VAL A 68 -10.28 -12.64 -12.75
CA VAL A 68 -10.54 -11.92 -14.00
C VAL A 68 -11.97 -12.18 -14.45
N ASP A 69 -12.46 -11.35 -15.38
CA ASP A 69 -13.79 -11.43 -15.97
C ASP A 69 -14.96 -11.39 -14.95
N PRO A 70 -14.96 -10.42 -14.01
CA PRO A 70 -16.02 -10.31 -13.01
C PRO A 70 -17.38 -10.03 -13.66
N PRO A 71 -18.49 -10.64 -13.19
CA PRO A 71 -19.82 -10.36 -13.70
C PRO A 71 -20.28 -8.90 -13.65
N LEU A 72 -20.01 -8.18 -12.55
CA LEU A 72 -20.45 -6.79 -12.36
C LEU A 72 -19.28 -5.86 -12.06
N GLN A 73 -19.42 -4.61 -12.51
CA GLN A 73 -18.54 -3.49 -12.16
C GLN A 73 -19.36 -2.29 -11.67
N LEU A 74 -19.08 -1.81 -10.47
CA LEU A 74 -19.53 -0.52 -9.96
C LEU A 74 -18.46 0.54 -10.25
N VAL A 75 -18.84 1.59 -10.98
CA VAL A 75 -18.03 2.78 -11.21
C VAL A 75 -18.74 3.99 -10.63
N ALA A 76 -18.01 4.90 -10.00
CA ALA A 76 -18.55 6.22 -9.65
C ALA A 76 -17.64 7.36 -10.08
N ARG A 77 -18.29 8.49 -10.38
CA ARG A 77 -17.68 9.77 -10.76
C ARG A 77 -18.45 10.85 -10.03
N GLU A 78 -17.82 11.53 -9.10
CA GLU A 78 -18.48 12.46 -8.20
C GLU A 78 -19.73 11.82 -7.56
N ARG A 79 -20.93 12.31 -7.87
CA ARG A 79 -22.20 11.78 -7.34
C ARG A 79 -22.91 10.83 -8.29
N ASP A 80 -22.38 10.59 -9.48
CA ASP A 80 -22.94 9.67 -10.45
C ASP A 80 -22.33 8.28 -10.27
N PHE A 81 -23.13 7.25 -10.49
CA PHE A 81 -22.70 5.86 -10.44
C PHE A 81 -23.27 5.05 -11.61
N ALA A 82 -22.57 3.99 -11.96
CA ALA A 82 -23.04 2.97 -12.90
C ALA A 82 -22.61 1.58 -12.41
N ILE A 83 -23.52 0.63 -12.48
CA ILE A 83 -23.28 -0.80 -12.26
C ILE A 83 -23.50 -1.50 -13.60
N ASP A 84 -22.41 -1.96 -14.20
CA ASP A 84 -22.40 -2.59 -15.52
C ASP A 84 -22.36 -4.11 -15.38
N ALA A 85 -23.17 -4.82 -16.17
CA ALA A 85 -22.95 -6.23 -16.44
C ALA A 85 -21.88 -6.39 -17.51
N LEU A 86 -20.77 -7.03 -17.14
CA LEU A 86 -19.64 -7.25 -18.04
C LEU A 86 -19.77 -8.54 -18.86
N ASN A 87 -20.74 -9.39 -18.52
CA ASN A 87 -21.07 -10.63 -19.23
C ASN A 87 -22.50 -11.07 -18.89
N ASP A 88 -22.96 -12.17 -19.49
CA ASP A 88 -24.32 -12.70 -19.29
C ASP A 88 -24.59 -13.09 -17.83
N ARG A 89 -23.56 -13.44 -17.07
CA ARG A 89 -23.69 -13.75 -15.63
C ARG A 89 -24.01 -12.49 -14.83
N GLY A 90 -23.44 -11.35 -15.22
CA GLY A 90 -23.81 -10.04 -14.67
C GLY A 90 -25.26 -9.66 -14.98
N ARG A 91 -25.73 -9.95 -16.20
CA ARG A 91 -27.12 -9.67 -16.62
C ARG A 91 -28.15 -10.41 -15.77
N VAL A 92 -27.82 -11.60 -15.25
CA VAL A 92 -28.67 -12.34 -14.30
C VAL A 92 -28.84 -11.58 -12.98
N LEU A 93 -27.81 -10.87 -12.52
CA LEU A 93 -27.79 -10.20 -11.22
C LEU A 93 -28.34 -8.76 -11.25
N LEU A 94 -28.23 -8.08 -12.39
CA LEU A 94 -28.64 -6.68 -12.54
C LEU A 94 -30.09 -6.39 -12.11
N PRO A 95 -31.12 -7.21 -12.43
CA PRO A 95 -32.49 -6.95 -11.99
C PRO A 95 -32.64 -6.91 -10.47
N ALA A 96 -31.93 -7.77 -9.75
CA ALA A 96 -31.93 -7.77 -8.27
C ALA A 96 -31.25 -6.51 -7.72
N VAL A 97 -30.16 -6.07 -8.35
CA VAL A 97 -29.48 -4.80 -8.03
C VAL A 97 -30.41 -3.61 -8.30
N ALA A 98 -31.05 -3.54 -9.46
CA ALA A 98 -31.98 -2.49 -9.83
C ALA A 98 -33.13 -2.39 -8.81
N THR A 99 -33.74 -3.53 -8.46
CA THR A 99 -34.81 -3.62 -7.47
C THR A 99 -34.33 -3.11 -6.11
N ARG A 100 -33.14 -3.54 -5.67
CA ARG A 100 -32.56 -3.08 -4.41
C ARG A 100 -32.34 -1.56 -4.39
N LEU A 101 -31.81 -1.00 -5.47
CA LEU A 101 -31.52 0.44 -5.56
C LEU A 101 -32.79 1.28 -5.75
N ALA A 102 -33.83 0.76 -6.38
CA ALA A 102 -35.12 1.46 -6.53
C ALA A 102 -35.80 1.76 -5.18
N HIS A 103 -35.48 0.99 -4.14
CA HIS A 103 -35.98 1.18 -2.78
C HIS A 103 -35.02 1.96 -1.88
N LEU A 104 -33.89 2.44 -2.40
CA LEU A 104 -32.85 3.10 -1.62
C LEU A 104 -33.17 4.59 -1.42
N ASP A 105 -33.32 5.03 -0.16
CA ASP A 105 -33.35 6.46 0.15
C ASP A 105 -31.98 7.09 -0.14
N GLY A 106 -32.00 8.24 -0.82
CA GLY A 106 -30.80 9.02 -1.10
C GLY A 106 -30.32 9.00 -2.55
N LEU A 107 -31.09 8.41 -3.47
CA LEU A 107 -30.89 8.60 -4.90
C LEU A 107 -31.65 9.84 -5.40
N ALA A 108 -31.03 10.60 -6.30
CA ALA A 108 -31.67 11.68 -7.04
C ALA A 108 -32.25 11.18 -8.38
N GLY A 109 -31.68 10.10 -8.93
CA GLY A 109 -32.19 9.44 -10.12
C GLY A 109 -31.65 8.02 -10.22
N LEU A 110 -32.42 7.16 -10.87
CA LEU A 110 -32.06 5.78 -11.18
C LEU A 110 -32.61 5.44 -12.56
N ASP A 111 -31.76 4.87 -13.39
CA ASP A 111 -32.07 4.32 -14.69
C ASP A 111 -31.60 2.87 -14.73
N ALA A 112 -32.44 1.99 -15.27
CA ALA A 112 -32.18 0.56 -15.33
C ALA A 112 -32.40 0.06 -16.77
N ALA A 113 -31.33 -0.43 -17.36
CA ALA A 113 -31.27 -1.07 -18.66
C ALA A 113 -30.84 -2.54 -18.53
N ALA A 114 -30.81 -3.26 -19.66
CA ALA A 114 -30.50 -4.69 -19.69
C ALA A 114 -29.05 -5.04 -19.28
N ASP A 115 -28.11 -4.10 -19.45
CA ASP A 115 -26.68 -4.26 -19.14
C ASP A 115 -26.13 -3.22 -18.17
N ARG A 116 -26.96 -2.30 -17.70
CA ARG A 116 -26.52 -1.19 -16.85
C ARG A 116 -27.62 -0.75 -15.89
N VAL A 117 -27.25 -0.50 -14.65
CA VAL A 117 -28.04 0.30 -13.70
C VAL A 117 -27.21 1.51 -13.33
N SER A 118 -27.68 2.70 -13.66
CA SER A 118 -26.96 3.96 -13.37
C SER A 118 -27.86 4.97 -12.68
N GLY A 119 -27.25 5.96 -12.05
CA GLY A 119 -28.01 6.97 -11.34
C GLY A 119 -27.12 8.02 -10.72
N SER A 120 -27.74 8.89 -9.94
CA SER A 120 -27.06 9.95 -9.20
C SER A 120 -27.51 9.95 -7.75
N ILE A 121 -26.58 10.28 -6.86
CA ILE A 121 -26.82 10.30 -5.42
C ILE A 121 -27.29 11.69 -5.02
N ALA A 122 -28.43 11.78 -4.34
CA ALA A 122 -28.97 13.03 -3.83
C ALA A 122 -27.96 13.70 -2.89
N PRO A 123 -27.86 15.05 -2.88
CA PRO A 123 -26.87 15.78 -2.08
C PRO A 123 -26.91 15.42 -0.59
N PRO A 124 -25.80 15.66 0.14
CA PRO A 124 -25.76 15.43 1.58
C PRO A 124 -26.82 16.27 2.29
N ARG A 125 -27.22 15.85 3.49
CA ARG A 125 -28.17 16.63 4.29
C ARG A 125 -27.46 17.89 4.79
N GLU A 126 -28.13 19.04 4.74
CA GLU A 126 -27.50 20.32 5.11
C GLU A 126 -27.06 20.39 6.57
N ARG A 127 -27.74 19.65 7.47
CA ARG A 127 -27.43 19.61 8.90
C ARG A 127 -27.45 18.18 9.40
N PHE A 128 -26.38 17.78 10.07
CA PHE A 128 -26.22 16.47 10.70
C PHE A 128 -25.25 16.60 11.89
N ALA A 129 -25.31 15.64 12.82
CA ALA A 129 -24.33 15.52 13.90
C ALA A 129 -23.03 14.91 13.33
N GLU A 130 -21.86 15.36 13.77
CA GLU A 130 -20.57 14.93 13.19
C GLU A 130 -20.34 13.41 13.31
N GLU A 131 -20.96 12.77 14.30
CA GLU A 131 -21.00 11.31 14.48
C GLU A 131 -21.70 10.57 13.33
N ASP A 132 -22.61 11.25 12.61
CA ASP A 132 -23.34 10.72 11.45
C ASP A 132 -22.71 11.17 10.11
N ARG A 133 -21.50 11.73 10.13
CA ARG A 133 -20.80 12.16 8.91
C ARG A 133 -20.60 11.02 7.91
N SER A 134 -20.21 9.84 8.38
CA SER A 134 -20.01 8.65 7.54
C SER A 134 -21.33 8.06 6.99
N LYS A 135 -22.47 8.49 7.52
CA LYS A 135 -23.81 8.13 7.05
C LYS A 135 -24.39 9.12 6.04
N GLN A 136 -23.65 10.19 5.71
CA GLN A 136 -24.07 11.11 4.66
C GLN A 136 -24.20 10.39 3.31
N ARG A 137 -25.16 10.86 2.50
CA ARG A 137 -25.42 10.34 1.16
C ARG A 137 -24.19 10.52 0.29
N SER A 138 -23.63 9.40 -0.16
CA SER A 138 -22.42 9.32 -0.97
C SER A 138 -22.45 8.02 -1.78
N VAL A 139 -21.44 7.75 -2.59
CA VAL A 139 -21.36 6.48 -3.34
C VAL A 139 -21.36 5.27 -2.42
N PHE A 140 -20.91 5.44 -1.18
CA PHE A 140 -20.94 4.39 -0.17
C PHE A 140 -22.35 3.98 0.24
N THR A 141 -23.38 4.80 -0.03
CA THR A 141 -24.79 4.39 0.08
C THR A 141 -25.11 3.26 -0.91
N ILE A 142 -24.55 3.30 -2.12
CA ILE A 142 -24.66 2.23 -3.12
C ILE A 142 -23.89 0.99 -2.66
N VAL A 143 -22.65 1.17 -2.18
CA VAL A 143 -21.81 0.07 -1.69
C VAL A 143 -22.52 -0.66 -0.54
N ARG A 144 -23.09 0.07 0.44
CA ARG A 144 -23.90 -0.51 1.53
C ARG A 144 -25.11 -1.28 1.01
N ALA A 145 -25.81 -0.76 0.02
CA ALA A 145 -26.97 -1.43 -0.57
C ALA A 145 -26.59 -2.76 -1.24
N LEU A 146 -25.43 -2.81 -1.91
CA LEU A 146 -24.88 -4.04 -2.48
C LEU A 146 -24.43 -5.01 -1.40
N VAL A 147 -23.72 -4.53 -0.36
CA VAL A 147 -23.34 -5.38 0.78
C VAL A 147 -24.58 -6.01 1.42
N ASP A 148 -25.66 -5.25 1.64
CA ASP A 148 -26.90 -5.78 2.20
C ASP A 148 -27.58 -6.81 1.28
N LEU A 149 -27.62 -6.56 -0.03
CA LEU A 149 -28.19 -7.48 -1.02
C LEU A 149 -27.48 -8.83 -1.01
N PHE A 150 -26.15 -8.83 -0.93
CA PHE A 150 -25.33 -10.03 -0.98
C PHE A 150 -24.92 -10.56 0.40
N TYR A 151 -25.38 -9.94 1.49
CA TYR A 151 -24.90 -10.26 2.84
C TYR A 151 -25.07 -11.73 3.22
N SER A 152 -24.00 -12.34 3.74
CA SER A 152 -24.00 -13.67 4.37
C SER A 152 -22.78 -13.84 5.27
N ALA A 153 -22.95 -14.47 6.44
CA ALA A 153 -21.83 -14.81 7.33
C ALA A 153 -21.13 -16.13 6.94
N GLU A 154 -21.68 -16.88 5.99
CA GLU A 154 -21.18 -18.20 5.57
C GLU A 154 -19.91 -18.12 4.70
N ASP A 155 -19.59 -16.94 4.16
CA ASP A 155 -18.50 -16.76 3.20
C ASP A 155 -17.73 -15.45 3.39
N GLY A 156 -16.48 -15.56 3.85
CA GLY A 156 -15.59 -14.42 4.04
C GLY A 156 -14.80 -13.97 2.81
N HIS A 157 -14.99 -14.59 1.63
CA HIS A 157 -14.26 -14.21 0.41
C HIS A 157 -15.16 -13.56 -0.65
N LEU A 158 -16.47 -13.77 -0.63
CA LEU A 158 -17.34 -13.10 -1.60
C LEU A 158 -17.54 -11.63 -1.20
N GLY A 159 -17.31 -10.71 -2.12
CA GLY A 159 -17.35 -9.28 -1.83
C GLY A 159 -17.09 -8.41 -3.05
N LEU A 160 -16.87 -7.12 -2.81
CA LEU A 160 -16.52 -6.12 -3.82
C LEU A 160 -15.03 -5.79 -3.75
N TYR A 161 -14.34 -5.88 -4.87
CA TYR A 161 -12.88 -5.73 -4.96
C TYR A 161 -12.50 -4.58 -5.89
N GLY A 162 -11.56 -3.74 -5.48
CA GLY A 162 -11.04 -2.71 -6.39
C GLY A 162 -10.42 -1.51 -5.68
N ALA A 163 -10.66 -0.33 -6.23
CA ALA A 163 -9.97 0.91 -5.89
C ALA A 163 -10.93 2.04 -5.52
N PHE A 164 -10.47 2.85 -4.57
CA PHE A 164 -11.14 4.01 -3.99
C PHE A 164 -10.26 5.23 -4.22
N GLY A 165 -10.75 6.22 -4.95
CA GLY A 165 -10.03 7.43 -5.33
C GLY A 165 -10.06 8.51 -4.24
N TYR A 166 -9.09 9.40 -4.25
CA TYR A 166 -8.92 10.45 -3.24
C TYR A 166 -10.12 11.41 -3.15
N ASP A 167 -10.72 11.77 -4.29
CA ASP A 167 -11.82 12.73 -4.33
C ASP A 167 -13.13 12.17 -3.73
N LEU A 168 -13.21 10.88 -3.38
CA LEU A 168 -14.35 10.33 -2.63
C LEU A 168 -14.61 11.09 -1.33
N ALA A 169 -13.56 11.61 -0.68
CA ALA A 169 -13.72 12.43 0.52
C ALA A 169 -14.53 13.71 0.27
N PHE A 170 -14.51 14.26 -0.96
CA PHE A 170 -15.16 15.52 -1.28
C PHE A 170 -16.68 15.37 -1.38
N GLN A 171 -17.19 14.13 -1.37
CA GLN A 171 -18.63 13.86 -1.31
C GLN A 171 -19.24 14.13 0.08
N PHE A 172 -18.41 14.17 1.12
CA PHE A 172 -18.82 14.37 2.52
C PHE A 172 -17.96 15.39 3.29
N GLU A 173 -16.90 15.92 2.70
CA GLU A 173 -16.10 17.03 3.23
C GLU A 173 -16.32 18.31 2.39
N PRO A 174 -16.49 19.49 3.02
CA PRO A 174 -16.74 20.75 2.32
C PRO A 174 -15.45 21.32 1.73
N ILE A 175 -15.03 20.76 0.59
CA ILE A 175 -13.85 21.17 -0.19
C ILE A 175 -14.30 21.80 -1.49
N ALA A 176 -13.82 23.03 -1.75
CA ALA A 176 -14.07 23.70 -3.02
C ALA A 176 -13.07 23.18 -4.08
N TYR A 177 -13.60 22.70 -5.20
CA TYR A 177 -12.80 22.27 -6.35
C TYR A 177 -12.05 23.46 -6.96
N ARG A 178 -10.71 23.40 -6.95
CA ARG A 178 -9.80 24.37 -7.59
C ARG A 178 -9.01 23.75 -8.74
N LEU A 179 -8.77 22.45 -8.70
CA LEU A 179 -8.08 21.72 -9.78
C LEU A 179 -9.09 21.25 -10.83
N THR A 180 -8.67 21.20 -12.08
CA THR A 180 -9.49 20.61 -13.15
C THR A 180 -9.49 19.09 -13.02
N ARG A 181 -10.67 18.48 -13.10
CA ARG A 181 -10.83 17.02 -13.25
C ARG A 181 -11.08 16.68 -14.70
N GLU A 182 -10.51 15.58 -15.15
CA GLU A 182 -10.88 15.00 -16.45
C GLU A 182 -12.32 14.44 -16.34
N PRO A 183 -13.21 14.69 -17.31
CA PRO A 183 -14.58 14.17 -17.26
C PRO A 183 -14.66 12.63 -17.15
N ALA A 184 -13.66 11.93 -17.68
CA ALA A 184 -13.58 10.48 -17.61
C ALA A 184 -13.06 9.94 -16.27
N LYS A 185 -12.53 10.81 -15.39
CA LYS A 185 -11.95 10.42 -14.09
C LYS A 185 -12.97 9.62 -13.29
N ARG A 186 -12.49 8.52 -12.72
CA ARG A 186 -13.26 7.61 -11.85
C ARG A 186 -12.78 7.79 -10.42
N ASP A 187 -13.72 7.87 -9.50
CA ASP A 187 -13.45 7.98 -8.06
C ASP A 187 -13.64 6.63 -7.36
N LEU A 188 -14.38 5.71 -7.95
CA LEU A 188 -14.57 4.35 -7.43
C LEU A 188 -14.62 3.38 -8.60
N VAL A 189 -13.91 2.26 -8.48
CA VAL A 189 -14.10 1.09 -9.35
C VAL A 189 -14.06 -0.15 -8.46
N LEU A 190 -15.19 -0.85 -8.35
CA LEU A 190 -15.32 -2.10 -7.62
C LEU A 190 -15.91 -3.19 -8.51
N PHE A 191 -15.44 -4.41 -8.37
CA PHE A 191 -15.89 -5.57 -9.11
C PHE A 191 -16.53 -6.59 -8.18
N LEU A 192 -17.59 -7.25 -8.65
CA LEU A 192 -18.12 -8.47 -8.05
C LEU A 192 -17.56 -9.68 -8.81
N PRO A 193 -16.64 -10.47 -8.24
CA PRO A 193 -16.15 -11.69 -8.86
C PRO A 193 -17.11 -12.87 -8.63
N ASP A 194 -17.05 -13.85 -9.52
CA ASP A 194 -17.71 -15.17 -9.38
C ASP A 194 -16.74 -16.34 -9.54
N ARG A 195 -15.45 -16.03 -9.55
CA ARG A 195 -14.32 -16.94 -9.47
C ARG A 195 -13.21 -16.25 -8.69
N LEU A 196 -12.63 -16.94 -7.72
CA LEU A 196 -11.45 -16.48 -6.98
C LEU A 196 -10.38 -17.55 -7.00
N VAL A 197 -9.12 -17.15 -7.16
CA VAL A 197 -7.95 -17.96 -6.81
C VAL A 197 -7.35 -17.37 -5.56
N ILE A 198 -7.26 -18.20 -4.51
CA ILE A 198 -6.81 -17.80 -3.18
C ILE A 198 -5.59 -18.66 -2.83
N VAL A 199 -4.50 -18.01 -2.46
CA VAL A 199 -3.25 -18.65 -2.06
C VAL A 199 -2.90 -18.16 -0.66
N ASP A 200 -2.77 -19.10 0.28
CA ASP A 200 -2.22 -18.86 1.60
C ASP A 200 -0.79 -19.41 1.60
N HIS A 201 0.18 -18.51 1.50
CA HIS A 201 1.60 -18.87 1.40
C HIS A 201 2.16 -19.36 2.74
N THR A 202 1.58 -18.90 3.85
CA THR A 202 1.97 -19.33 5.19
C THR A 202 1.55 -20.77 5.45
N ARG A 203 0.35 -21.16 5.01
CA ARG A 203 -0.15 -22.54 5.14
C ARG A 203 0.26 -23.46 3.99
N GLY A 204 0.77 -22.91 2.89
CA GLY A 204 1.10 -23.67 1.69
C GLY A 204 -0.14 -24.30 1.05
N VAL A 205 -1.24 -23.53 0.97
CA VAL A 205 -2.52 -24.00 0.41
C VAL A 205 -3.00 -23.03 -0.65
N ALA A 206 -3.42 -23.55 -1.80
CA ALA A 206 -4.08 -22.77 -2.83
C ALA A 206 -5.42 -23.41 -3.22
N ARG A 207 -6.42 -22.56 -3.47
CA ARG A 207 -7.80 -22.98 -3.77
C ARG A 207 -8.39 -22.09 -4.85
N ARG A 208 -9.18 -22.69 -5.73
CA ARG A 208 -10.10 -21.97 -6.61
C ARG A 208 -11.51 -22.05 -6.03
N GLN A 209 -12.19 -20.93 -5.96
CA GLN A 209 -13.60 -20.85 -5.58
C GLN A 209 -14.42 -20.38 -6.77
N ASP A 210 -15.37 -21.19 -7.23
CA ASP A 210 -16.31 -20.89 -8.31
C ASP A 210 -17.69 -20.67 -7.71
N TYR A 211 -18.34 -19.55 -8.06
CA TYR A 211 -19.65 -19.18 -7.54
C TYR A 211 -20.70 -19.31 -8.63
N GLU A 212 -21.80 -20.01 -8.32
CA GLU A 212 -23.04 -19.92 -9.08
C GLU A 212 -24.07 -19.15 -8.26
N LEU A 213 -24.69 -18.16 -8.88
CA LEU A 213 -25.67 -17.26 -8.25
C LEU A 213 -27.01 -17.42 -8.95
N ALA A 214 -28.09 -17.47 -8.16
CA ALA A 214 -29.44 -17.54 -8.69
C ALA A 214 -30.38 -16.59 -7.93
N VAL A 215 -31.23 -15.90 -8.68
CA VAL A 215 -32.19 -14.93 -8.16
C VAL A 215 -33.42 -14.93 -9.06
N ASP A 216 -34.62 -14.89 -8.47
CA ASP A 216 -35.92 -14.82 -9.16
C ASP A 216 -36.11 -15.84 -10.30
N GLY A 217 -35.57 -17.06 -10.11
CA GLY A 217 -35.67 -18.15 -11.09
C GLY A 217 -34.64 -18.10 -12.23
N ALA A 218 -33.85 -17.02 -12.34
CA ALA A 218 -32.68 -16.95 -13.20
C ALA A 218 -31.43 -17.44 -12.47
N SER A 219 -30.47 -18.01 -13.21
CA SER A 219 -29.24 -18.58 -12.64
C SER A 219 -28.05 -18.34 -13.56
N THR A 220 -26.89 -18.12 -12.96
CA THR A 220 -25.62 -18.09 -13.69
C THR A 220 -25.14 -19.49 -14.08
N ALA A 221 -25.71 -20.56 -13.51
CA ALA A 221 -25.28 -21.93 -13.76
C ALA A 221 -25.36 -22.27 -15.25
N GLY A 222 -24.25 -22.76 -15.81
CA GLY A 222 -24.14 -23.08 -17.25
C GLY A 222 -23.74 -21.90 -18.15
N LEU A 223 -23.74 -20.66 -17.65
CA LEU A 223 -23.24 -19.51 -18.39
C LEU A 223 -21.70 -19.41 -18.30
N PRO A 224 -21.01 -18.99 -19.37
CA PRO A 224 -19.55 -18.89 -19.40
C PRO A 224 -19.04 -17.77 -18.48
N ARG A 225 -17.92 -18.02 -17.80
CA ARG A 225 -17.14 -17.00 -17.06
C ARG A 225 -16.11 -16.36 -18.00
N SER A 226 -16.61 -15.60 -18.97
CA SER A 226 -15.81 -14.88 -19.97
C SER A 226 -16.01 -13.38 -19.84
N GLY A 227 -15.05 -12.61 -20.34
CA GLY A 227 -15.14 -11.16 -20.44
C GLY A 227 -14.38 -10.63 -21.65
N ASP A 228 -14.60 -9.35 -21.96
CA ASP A 228 -13.95 -8.68 -23.08
C ASP A 228 -12.43 -8.57 -22.85
N ALA A 229 -11.66 -9.10 -23.79
CA ALA A 229 -10.22 -8.96 -23.81
C ALA A 229 -9.81 -7.67 -24.55
N THR A 230 -9.16 -6.75 -23.84
CA THR A 230 -8.54 -5.55 -24.42
C THR A 230 -7.03 -5.60 -24.20
N PRO A 231 -6.24 -6.02 -25.18
CA PRO A 231 -4.79 -6.16 -25.02
C PRO A 231 -4.13 -4.86 -24.57
N TYR A 232 -3.24 -4.95 -23.58
CA TYR A 232 -2.41 -3.83 -23.17
C TYR A 232 -1.62 -3.24 -24.35
N ARG A 233 -1.70 -1.91 -24.50
CA ARG A 233 -0.92 -1.15 -25.48
C ARG A 233 0.06 -0.25 -24.74
N GLY A 234 1.33 -0.64 -24.70
CA GLY A 234 2.38 0.14 -24.08
C GLY A 234 2.72 1.40 -24.85
N CYS A 235 3.13 2.45 -24.12
CA CYS A 235 3.62 3.69 -24.71
C CYS A 235 5.16 3.73 -24.67
N ARG A 236 5.77 4.38 -25.66
CA ARG A 236 7.24 4.56 -25.76
C ARG A 236 7.72 5.98 -25.51
N ALA A 237 6.82 6.95 -25.43
CA ALA A 237 7.18 8.35 -25.22
C ALA A 237 6.12 9.07 -24.37
N VAL A 238 6.56 10.00 -23.55
CA VAL A 238 5.69 10.89 -22.77
C VAL A 238 5.99 12.34 -23.14
N LYS A 239 4.98 13.21 -23.03
CA LYS A 239 5.15 14.65 -23.37
C LYS A 239 6.06 15.38 -22.38
N ARG A 240 6.06 14.96 -21.11
CA ARG A 240 6.87 15.50 -20.01
C ARG A 240 7.15 14.38 -19.02
N SER A 241 8.24 14.48 -18.25
CA SER A 241 8.62 13.49 -17.22
C SER A 241 8.12 13.84 -15.82
N GLY A 242 7.65 15.07 -15.60
CA GLY A 242 7.04 15.51 -14.35
C GLY A 242 6.18 16.76 -14.54
N ASP A 243 5.43 17.15 -13.51
CA ASP A 243 4.54 18.32 -13.53
C ASP A 243 5.09 19.57 -12.82
N HIS A 244 6.29 19.49 -12.23
CA HIS A 244 6.98 20.59 -11.56
C HIS A 244 8.33 20.88 -12.21
N GLU A 245 8.62 22.15 -12.42
CA GLU A 245 9.96 22.63 -12.74
C GLU A 245 10.86 22.69 -11.50
N ALA A 246 12.17 22.84 -11.70
CA ALA A 246 13.13 22.96 -10.61
C ALA A 246 12.77 24.12 -9.66
N GLY A 247 12.65 23.84 -8.37
CA GLY A 247 12.37 24.83 -7.33
C GLY A 247 10.89 25.16 -7.11
N GLU A 248 9.98 24.76 -8.00
CA GLU A 248 8.54 25.02 -7.84
C GLU A 248 7.96 24.28 -6.64
N PHE A 249 8.28 22.99 -6.48
CA PHE A 249 7.84 22.21 -5.31
C PHE A 249 8.34 22.82 -3.99
N ALA A 250 9.58 23.34 -3.97
CA ALA A 250 10.12 24.05 -2.82
C ALA A 250 9.36 25.35 -2.51
N ALA A 251 8.77 26.00 -3.52
CA ALA A 251 7.90 27.16 -3.30
C ALA A 251 6.60 26.74 -2.62
N THR A 252 5.99 25.62 -3.01
CA THR A 252 4.83 25.05 -2.32
C THR A 252 5.14 24.72 -0.86
N VAL A 253 6.32 24.16 -0.58
CA VAL A 253 6.78 23.91 0.80
C VAL A 253 6.91 25.21 1.60
N ARG A 254 7.44 26.29 1.01
CA ARG A 254 7.52 27.61 1.69
C ARG A 254 6.14 28.17 2.03
N LEU A 255 5.13 27.96 1.19
CA LEU A 255 3.74 28.35 1.47
C LEU A 255 3.14 27.51 2.62
N ALA A 256 3.44 26.21 2.68
CA ALA A 256 3.04 25.36 3.79
C ALA A 256 3.67 25.83 5.12
N GLN A 257 4.97 26.16 5.10
CA GLN A 257 5.67 26.70 6.28
C GLN A 257 5.04 27.99 6.81
N GLU A 258 4.54 28.86 5.93
CA GLU A 258 3.83 30.06 6.36
C GLU A 258 2.49 29.72 7.02
N SER A 259 1.78 28.72 6.49
CA SER A 259 0.55 28.20 7.11
C SER A 259 0.83 27.58 8.49
N PHE A 260 1.98 26.92 8.66
CA PHE A 260 2.42 26.40 9.96
C PHE A 260 2.67 27.52 10.97
N ARG A 261 3.38 28.60 10.58
CA ARG A 261 3.63 29.75 11.47
C ARG A 261 2.35 30.42 11.94
N ARG A 262 1.33 30.46 11.06
CA ARG A 262 0.01 31.02 11.38
C ARG A 262 -0.85 30.09 12.24
N GLY A 263 -0.50 28.81 12.33
CA GLY A 263 -1.27 27.79 13.04
C GLY A 263 -2.45 27.22 12.23
N ASP A 264 -2.49 27.44 10.91
CA ASP A 264 -3.52 26.86 10.05
C ASP A 264 -3.32 25.34 9.86
N LEU A 265 -2.07 24.90 9.90
CA LEU A 265 -1.63 23.53 9.66
C LEU A 265 -0.53 23.14 10.67
N PHE A 266 -0.50 21.88 11.06
CA PHE A 266 0.64 21.26 11.77
C PHE A 266 1.50 20.45 10.80
N GLU A 267 0.84 19.79 9.84
CA GLU A 267 1.46 18.96 8.82
C GLU A 267 0.65 19.06 7.51
N VAL A 268 1.33 18.99 6.37
CA VAL A 268 0.71 18.78 5.06
C VAL A 268 1.65 18.02 4.14
N VAL A 269 1.09 17.14 3.32
CA VAL A 269 1.82 16.20 2.47
C VAL A 269 1.49 16.48 0.99
N PRO A 270 2.04 17.56 0.38
CA PRO A 270 1.84 17.83 -1.05
C PRO A 270 2.63 16.82 -1.90
N GLY A 271 2.04 16.38 -3.01
CA GLY A 271 2.65 15.47 -3.97
C GLY A 271 2.93 16.12 -5.31
N ARG A 272 3.90 15.57 -6.03
CA ARG A 272 4.17 15.89 -7.45
C ARG A 272 4.08 14.65 -8.32
N MET A 273 3.75 14.85 -9.59
CA MET A 273 3.60 13.77 -10.58
C MET A 273 4.90 13.55 -11.35
N PHE A 274 5.21 12.28 -11.57
CA PHE A 274 6.19 11.80 -12.50
C PHE A 274 5.48 10.97 -13.58
N PHE A 275 5.96 11.08 -14.81
CA PHE A 275 5.40 10.40 -15.97
C PHE A 275 6.51 9.62 -16.68
N GLU A 276 6.28 8.34 -16.94
CA GLU A 276 7.21 7.48 -17.67
C GLU A 276 6.48 6.71 -18.77
N PRO A 277 7.13 6.49 -19.93
CA PRO A 277 6.59 5.55 -20.91
C PRO A 277 6.61 4.14 -20.32
N CYS A 278 5.52 3.40 -20.46
CA CYS A 278 5.40 2.02 -19.98
C CYS A 278 5.23 1.06 -21.17
N PRO A 279 6.32 0.63 -21.84
CA PRO A 279 6.23 -0.36 -22.91
C PRO A 279 5.98 -1.78 -22.37
N ALA A 280 6.40 -2.05 -21.14
CA ALA A 280 6.23 -3.33 -20.47
C ALA A 280 4.78 -3.55 -20.04
N ARG A 281 4.38 -4.82 -19.98
CA ARG A 281 3.03 -5.21 -19.54
C ARG A 281 2.83 -4.92 -18.05
N PRO A 282 1.62 -4.53 -17.60
CA PRO A 282 1.35 -4.29 -16.18
C PRO A 282 1.70 -5.46 -15.27
N SER A 283 1.47 -6.70 -15.71
CA SER A 283 1.88 -7.93 -14.99
C SER A 283 3.38 -8.00 -14.73
N GLU A 284 4.19 -7.63 -15.73
CA GLU A 284 5.65 -7.62 -15.65
C GLU A 284 6.15 -6.51 -14.71
N VAL A 285 5.54 -5.32 -14.80
CA VAL A 285 5.84 -4.21 -13.87
C VAL A 285 5.49 -4.60 -12.43
N PHE A 286 4.36 -5.28 -12.21
CA PHE A 286 3.97 -5.78 -10.90
C PHE A 286 4.95 -6.81 -10.34
N GLN A 287 5.39 -7.77 -11.15
CA GLN A 287 6.41 -8.75 -10.74
C GLN A 287 7.71 -8.07 -10.31
N ARG A 288 8.23 -7.15 -11.14
CA ARG A 288 9.43 -6.36 -10.81
C ARG A 288 9.27 -5.55 -9.53
N LEU A 289 8.10 -4.95 -9.32
CA LEU A 289 7.81 -4.16 -8.13
C LEU A 289 7.77 -5.06 -6.88
N ARG A 290 7.09 -6.21 -6.96
CA ARG A 290 6.98 -7.19 -5.87
C ARG A 290 8.34 -7.77 -5.47
N GLU A 291 9.21 -8.06 -6.44
CA GLU A 291 10.58 -8.53 -6.20
C GLU A 291 11.44 -7.49 -5.48
N ARG A 292 11.31 -6.21 -5.86
CA ARG A 292 12.17 -5.13 -5.36
C ARG A 292 11.67 -4.48 -4.08
N ASN A 293 10.36 -4.49 -3.87
CA ASN A 293 9.70 -3.80 -2.76
C ASN A 293 8.53 -4.65 -2.23
N PRO A 294 8.82 -5.73 -1.48
CA PRO A 294 7.78 -6.51 -0.81
C PRO A 294 6.95 -5.60 0.12
N ALA A 295 5.64 -5.81 0.11
CA ALA A 295 4.70 -4.93 0.80
C ALA A 295 3.48 -5.71 1.29
N PRO A 296 2.86 -5.29 2.42
CA PRO A 296 1.65 -5.91 2.94
C PRO A 296 0.43 -5.69 2.03
N TYR A 297 0.42 -4.61 1.23
CA TYR A 297 -0.68 -4.29 0.31
C TYR A 297 -0.17 -4.11 -1.11
N GLY A 298 0.14 -5.22 -1.77
CA GLY A 298 0.40 -5.28 -3.20
C GLY A 298 -0.90 -5.44 -4.00
N ALA A 299 -0.95 -4.83 -5.19
CA ALA A 299 -2.05 -5.09 -6.13
C ALA A 299 -1.65 -4.93 -7.59
N LEU A 300 -2.27 -5.73 -8.45
CA LEU A 300 -2.42 -5.45 -9.87
C LEU A 300 -3.91 -5.40 -10.20
N MET A 301 -4.38 -4.27 -10.70
CA MET A 301 -5.79 -4.10 -11.08
C MET A 301 -5.87 -3.66 -12.53
N ASN A 302 -6.68 -4.36 -13.32
CA ASN A 302 -7.12 -3.87 -14.62
C ASN A 302 -8.53 -3.30 -14.45
N LEU A 303 -8.62 -1.96 -14.43
CA LEU A 303 -9.87 -1.25 -14.19
C LEU A 303 -10.72 -1.09 -15.47
N GLY A 304 -10.25 -1.59 -16.61
CA GLY A 304 -10.79 -1.28 -17.93
C GLY A 304 -10.43 0.14 -18.38
N GLU A 305 -10.85 0.51 -19.59
CA GLU A 305 -10.53 1.80 -20.21
C GLU A 305 -9.01 2.06 -20.32
N SER A 306 -8.21 1.03 -20.62
CA SER A 306 -6.73 1.13 -20.68
C SER A 306 -6.08 1.67 -19.40
N GLU A 307 -6.70 1.43 -18.24
CA GLU A 307 -6.23 1.93 -16.95
C GLU A 307 -5.94 0.78 -15.97
N TYR A 308 -4.74 0.83 -15.39
CA TYR A 308 -4.24 -0.19 -14.48
C TYR A 308 -3.68 0.45 -13.22
N LEU A 309 -3.74 -0.27 -12.10
CA LEU A 309 -3.03 0.07 -10.88
C LEU A 309 -2.03 -1.03 -10.56
N VAL A 310 -0.78 -0.64 -10.33
CA VAL A 310 0.30 -1.52 -9.89
C VAL A 310 0.83 -0.97 -8.57
N SER A 311 0.56 -1.67 -7.47
CA SER A 311 0.80 -1.18 -6.11
C SER A 311 1.71 -2.11 -5.31
N ALA A 312 2.53 -1.50 -4.45
CA ALA A 312 3.26 -2.15 -3.36
C ALA A 312 3.23 -1.23 -2.14
N SER A 313 2.03 -1.03 -1.61
CA SER A 313 1.78 -0.10 -0.51
C SER A 313 2.23 -0.67 0.84
N PRO A 314 3.03 0.09 1.62
CA PRO A 314 3.50 -0.32 2.93
C PRO A 314 2.42 -0.19 4.03
N GLU A 315 1.35 0.56 3.77
CA GLU A 315 0.47 1.08 4.83
C GLU A 315 -0.95 0.51 4.73
N MET A 316 -1.40 -0.12 5.82
CA MET A 316 -2.80 -0.45 6.03
C MET A 316 -3.61 0.83 6.10
N TYR A 317 -4.65 0.95 5.28
CA TYR A 317 -5.60 2.04 5.43
C TYR A 317 -6.58 1.75 6.57
N VAL A 318 -7.48 0.79 6.36
CA VAL A 318 -8.43 0.30 7.37
C VAL A 318 -8.65 -1.20 7.16
N ARG A 319 -8.56 -1.96 8.24
CA ARG A 319 -9.00 -3.36 8.30
C ARG A 319 -10.10 -3.51 9.35
N VAL A 320 -11.18 -4.20 9.00
CA VAL A 320 -12.28 -4.53 9.89
C VAL A 320 -12.56 -6.02 9.83
N GLU A 321 -12.50 -6.67 11.00
CA GLU A 321 -12.82 -8.09 11.20
C GLU A 321 -13.89 -8.20 12.31
N GLY A 322 -15.11 -8.56 11.91
CA GLY A 322 -16.29 -8.46 12.75
C GLY A 322 -16.51 -7.03 13.20
N THR A 323 -16.34 -6.77 14.50
CA THR A 323 -16.44 -5.44 15.10
C THR A 323 -15.09 -4.79 15.38
N ARG A 324 -13.96 -5.49 15.16
CA ARG A 324 -12.62 -4.96 15.43
C ARG A 324 -12.15 -4.14 14.24
N VAL A 325 -11.82 -2.88 14.46
CA VAL A 325 -11.21 -1.98 13.46
C VAL A 325 -9.74 -1.74 13.80
N GLU A 326 -8.87 -1.81 12.80
CA GLU A 326 -7.43 -1.62 12.95
C GLU A 326 -6.86 -0.74 11.84
N THR A 327 -5.81 0.00 12.18
CA THR A 327 -4.98 0.77 11.25
C THR A 327 -3.53 0.74 11.73
N CYS A 328 -2.59 1.08 10.84
CA CYS A 328 -1.17 1.14 11.17
C CYS A 328 -0.54 2.45 10.67
N PRO A 329 -0.71 3.57 11.39
CA PRO A 329 -0.08 4.83 11.02
C PRO A 329 1.44 4.68 10.92
N ILE A 330 2.02 5.16 9.82
CA ILE A 330 3.46 5.11 9.56
C ILE A 330 4.02 6.53 9.51
N SER A 331 5.05 6.80 10.29
CA SER A 331 5.88 8.00 10.13
C SER A 331 7.31 7.70 10.56
N GLY A 332 8.25 8.54 10.16
CA GLY A 332 9.67 8.26 10.31
C GLY A 332 10.17 7.27 9.26
N THR A 333 11.16 7.69 8.47
CA THR A 333 11.75 6.87 7.42
C THR A 333 13.24 7.07 7.38
N ILE A 334 14.00 5.99 7.53
CA ILE A 334 15.44 6.02 7.31
C ILE A 334 15.85 4.94 6.29
N ALA A 335 16.93 5.19 5.55
CA ALA A 335 17.46 4.20 4.62
C ALA A 335 17.99 2.97 5.38
N ARG A 336 17.97 1.80 4.73
CA ARG A 336 18.74 0.64 5.21
C ARG A 336 20.23 0.97 5.23
N GLY A 337 20.92 0.50 6.25
CA GLY A 337 22.37 0.54 6.33
C GLY A 337 23.03 -0.33 5.26
N ARG A 338 24.33 -0.11 5.05
CA ARG A 338 25.13 -0.95 4.14
C ARG A 338 25.31 -2.38 4.66
N ASP A 339 25.18 -2.55 5.97
CA ASP A 339 25.26 -3.80 6.71
C ASP A 339 24.39 -3.72 7.99
N VAL A 340 24.43 -4.78 8.79
CA VAL A 340 23.62 -4.92 10.01
C VAL A 340 23.98 -3.86 11.07
N MET A 341 25.24 -3.44 11.13
CA MET A 341 25.67 -2.40 12.07
C MET A 341 25.14 -1.04 11.64
N GLY A 342 25.23 -0.73 10.34
CA GLY A 342 24.60 0.47 9.79
C GLY A 342 23.07 0.47 9.95
N ASP A 343 22.40 -0.67 9.82
CA ASP A 343 20.97 -0.79 10.12
C ASP A 343 20.70 -0.46 11.60
N ALA A 344 21.50 -0.96 12.53
CA ALA A 344 21.34 -0.69 13.96
C ALA A 344 21.58 0.79 14.31
N GLU A 345 22.61 1.41 13.72
CA GLU A 345 22.89 2.85 13.85
C GLU A 345 21.72 3.69 13.33
N ASN A 346 21.23 3.38 12.13
CA ASN A 346 20.08 4.06 11.52
C ASN A 346 18.79 3.87 12.32
N ILE A 347 18.54 2.66 12.85
CA ILE A 347 17.39 2.41 13.74
C ILE A 347 17.50 3.27 15.00
N LEU A 348 18.68 3.35 15.61
CA LEU A 348 18.90 4.16 16.81
C LEU A 348 18.70 5.65 16.51
N GLU A 349 19.18 6.14 15.37
CA GLU A 349 18.93 7.52 14.91
C GLU A 349 17.43 7.79 14.76
N LEU A 350 16.71 6.91 14.06
CA LEU A 350 15.26 7.02 13.87
C LEU A 350 14.49 6.99 15.21
N LEU A 351 14.90 6.12 16.14
CA LEU A 351 14.29 6.02 17.47
C LEU A 351 14.60 7.22 18.38
N ASN A 352 15.70 7.92 18.15
CA ASN A 352 16.08 9.12 18.91
C ASN A 352 15.64 10.44 18.24
N SER A 353 15.03 10.37 17.05
CA SER A 353 14.51 11.55 16.35
C SER A 353 13.23 12.06 17.03
N GLU A 354 13.34 13.15 17.78
CA GLU A 354 12.19 13.84 18.41
C GLU A 354 11.18 14.29 17.35
N LYS A 355 11.66 14.69 16.17
CA LYS A 355 10.82 15.08 15.04
C LYS A 355 9.95 13.91 14.57
N ASP A 356 10.55 12.77 14.26
CA ASP A 356 9.82 11.61 13.74
C ASP A 356 8.87 11.02 14.80
N GLU A 357 9.25 11.06 16.09
CA GLU A 357 8.34 10.71 17.19
C GLU A 357 7.13 11.65 17.27
N SER A 358 7.34 12.96 17.11
CA SER A 358 6.26 13.95 17.14
C SER A 358 5.31 13.77 15.95
N GLU A 359 5.84 13.56 14.74
CA GLU A 359 5.03 13.31 13.54
C GLU A 359 4.19 12.02 13.67
N LEU A 360 4.79 10.92 14.15
CA LEU A 360 4.07 9.68 14.39
C LEU A 360 3.01 9.80 15.49
N THR A 361 3.31 10.53 16.57
CA THR A 361 2.35 10.80 17.64
C THR A 361 1.14 11.56 17.11
N MET A 362 1.36 12.58 16.27
CA MET A 362 0.29 13.34 15.63
C MET A 362 -0.60 12.45 14.74
N CYS A 363 0.01 11.61 13.90
CA CYS A 363 -0.73 10.68 13.05
C CYS A 363 -1.58 9.71 13.88
N THR A 364 -0.99 9.18 14.96
CA THR A 364 -1.65 8.26 15.89
C THR A 364 -2.81 8.92 16.64
N ASP A 365 -2.67 10.17 17.07
CA ASP A 365 -3.74 10.87 17.77
C ASP A 365 -4.91 11.24 16.84
N VAL A 366 -4.64 11.59 15.58
CA VAL A 366 -5.71 11.77 14.58
C VAL A 366 -6.43 10.45 14.31
N ASP A 367 -5.69 9.35 14.16
CA ASP A 367 -6.26 8.02 13.97
C ASP A 367 -7.14 7.58 15.16
N ARG A 368 -6.68 7.81 16.40
CA ARG A 368 -7.47 7.56 17.61
C ARG A 368 -8.72 8.43 17.66
N ASN A 369 -8.62 9.69 17.26
CA ASN A 369 -9.75 10.61 17.19
C ASN A 369 -10.78 10.13 16.16
N ASP A 370 -10.33 9.66 14.99
CA ASP A 370 -11.21 9.09 13.96
C ASP A 370 -11.95 7.86 14.49
N LYS A 371 -11.25 6.89 15.09
CA LYS A 371 -11.88 5.72 15.71
C LYS A 371 -12.86 6.09 16.81
N SER A 372 -12.54 7.10 17.62
CA SER A 372 -13.38 7.50 18.77
C SER A 372 -14.79 7.95 18.38
N ARG A 373 -15.00 8.37 17.12
CA ARG A 373 -16.32 8.74 16.60
C ARG A 373 -17.24 7.54 16.38
N ILE A 374 -16.68 6.34 16.19
CA ILE A 374 -17.43 5.15 15.77
C ILE A 374 -17.22 3.95 16.70
N CYS A 375 -16.22 4.00 17.58
CA CYS A 375 -15.87 2.91 18.48
C CYS A 375 -16.46 3.07 19.88
N VAL A 376 -16.62 1.94 20.59
CA VAL A 376 -17.07 1.89 21.98
C VAL A 376 -16.10 2.71 22.83
N PRO A 377 -16.59 3.66 23.66
CA PRO A 377 -15.72 4.45 24.53
C PRO A 377 -14.78 3.56 25.34
N GLY A 378 -13.48 3.90 25.37
CA GLY A 378 -12.45 3.11 26.04
C GLY A 378 -11.91 1.89 25.28
N SER A 379 -12.49 1.53 24.12
CA SER A 379 -11.97 0.41 23.31
C SER A 379 -10.80 0.79 22.39
N VAL A 380 -10.62 2.08 22.08
CA VAL A 380 -9.56 2.57 21.19
C VAL A 380 -8.21 2.53 21.92
N ARG A 381 -7.29 1.68 21.44
CA ARG A 381 -6.02 1.38 22.10
C ARG A 381 -4.88 1.37 21.10
N VAL A 382 -3.74 1.93 21.50
CA VAL A 382 -2.46 1.77 20.80
C VAL A 382 -1.82 0.49 21.34
N ILE A 383 -1.83 -0.57 20.55
CA ILE A 383 -1.33 -1.91 20.93
C ILE A 383 0.10 -2.16 20.46
N GLY A 384 0.63 -1.29 19.61
CA GLY A 384 2.05 -1.21 19.26
C GLY A 384 2.43 0.25 19.06
N ARG A 385 3.55 0.69 19.64
CA ARG A 385 4.06 2.06 19.51
C ARG A 385 5.50 2.03 19.02
N ARG A 386 5.82 2.86 18.03
CA ARG A 386 7.13 3.03 17.39
C ARG A 386 7.79 1.69 17.05
N GLN A 387 6.99 0.74 16.57
CA GLN A 387 7.50 -0.57 16.16
C GLN A 387 8.35 -0.42 14.91
N ILE A 388 9.51 -1.06 14.88
CA ILE A 388 10.40 -1.03 13.73
C ILE A 388 9.92 -2.04 12.68
N GLU A 389 9.64 -1.52 11.48
CA GLU A 389 9.36 -2.33 10.29
C GLU A 389 10.45 -2.13 9.26
N MET A 390 11.16 -3.21 8.96
CA MET A 390 12.22 -3.23 7.97
C MET A 390 11.67 -3.63 6.61
N TYR A 391 11.94 -2.81 5.60
CA TYR A 391 11.68 -3.11 4.19
C TYR A 391 13.02 -3.25 3.44
N SER A 392 12.96 -3.55 2.15
CA SER A 392 14.15 -3.83 1.34
C SER A 392 15.13 -2.65 1.27
N ARG A 393 14.63 -1.40 1.30
CA ARG A 393 15.45 -0.18 1.15
C ARG A 393 15.32 0.82 2.29
N VAL A 394 14.28 0.71 3.09
CA VAL A 394 13.99 1.66 4.17
C VAL A 394 13.51 0.96 5.43
N ILE A 395 13.59 1.66 6.55
CA ILE A 395 13.08 1.28 7.85
C ILE A 395 12.05 2.33 8.27
N HIS A 396 10.91 1.88 8.78
CA HIS A 396 9.82 2.73 9.24
C HIS A 396 9.54 2.50 10.72
N THR A 397 9.11 3.56 11.42
CA THR A 397 8.41 3.43 12.70
C THR A 397 6.92 3.38 12.47
N VAL A 398 6.25 2.43 13.13
CA VAL A 398 4.83 2.15 12.91
C VAL A 398 4.12 1.99 14.24
N ASP A 399 2.97 2.65 14.38
CA ASP A 399 2.04 2.43 15.47
C ASP A 399 0.94 1.46 15.00
N HIS A 400 0.37 0.69 15.93
CA HIS A 400 -0.75 -0.21 15.68
C HIS A 400 -1.90 0.19 16.60
N VAL A 401 -3.00 0.66 16.00
CA VAL A 401 -4.15 1.17 16.73
C VAL A 401 -5.37 0.32 16.41
N GLU A 402 -6.05 -0.16 17.45
CA GLU A 402 -7.29 -0.93 17.33
C GLU A 402 -8.45 -0.24 18.06
N GLY A 403 -9.67 -0.61 17.70
CA GLY A 403 -10.90 -0.25 18.40
C GLY A 403 -12.01 -1.25 18.15
N ILE A 404 -13.10 -1.16 18.91
CA ILE A 404 -14.31 -1.97 18.73
C ILE A 404 -15.43 -1.06 18.25
N LEU A 405 -15.96 -1.31 17.05
CA LEU A 405 -17.11 -0.60 16.49
C LEU A 405 -18.31 -0.65 17.43
N ARG A 406 -19.02 0.49 17.57
CA ARG A 406 -20.30 0.55 18.29
C ARG A 406 -21.40 -0.07 17.44
N GLU A 407 -22.47 -0.48 18.12
CA GLU A 407 -23.70 -0.86 17.46
C GLU A 407 -24.19 0.27 16.54
N GLY A 408 -24.66 -0.10 15.34
CA GLY A 408 -25.13 0.84 14.33
C GLY A 408 -24.04 1.45 13.44
N PHE A 409 -22.77 1.06 13.60
CA PHE A 409 -21.67 1.39 12.69
C PHE A 409 -21.14 0.14 11.98
N ASP A 410 -20.73 0.31 10.73
CA ASP A 410 -20.19 -0.76 9.88
C ASP A 410 -18.74 -0.51 9.44
N ALA A 411 -18.16 -1.45 8.69
CA ALA A 411 -16.80 -1.31 8.18
C ALA A 411 -16.64 -0.12 7.20
N ILE A 412 -17.73 0.30 6.55
CA ILE A 412 -17.74 1.46 5.66
C ILE A 412 -17.69 2.75 6.50
N ASP A 413 -18.31 2.78 7.69
CA ASP A 413 -18.15 3.89 8.63
C ASP A 413 -16.70 4.02 9.11
N ALA A 414 -16.04 2.90 9.39
CA ALA A 414 -14.61 2.87 9.67
C ALA A 414 -13.79 3.45 8.52
N PHE A 415 -14.04 2.99 7.30
CA PHE A 415 -13.37 3.50 6.10
C PHE A 415 -13.56 5.01 5.92
N LEU A 416 -14.79 5.51 6.00
CA LEU A 416 -15.11 6.90 5.71
C LEU A 416 -14.63 7.86 6.79
N THR A 417 -14.66 7.42 8.05
CA THR A 417 -14.24 8.27 9.18
C THR A 417 -12.74 8.57 9.11
N HIS A 418 -11.93 7.62 8.64
CA HIS A 418 -10.49 7.77 8.47
C HIS A 418 -10.11 8.51 7.16
N ALA A 419 -11.08 8.82 6.28
CA ALA A 419 -10.78 9.41 4.96
C ALA A 419 -10.22 10.84 5.10
N TRP A 420 -9.01 11.15 4.64
CA TRP A 420 -7.91 10.20 4.37
C TRP A 420 -6.81 10.33 5.44
N ALA A 421 -5.92 9.34 5.46
CA ALA A 421 -4.85 9.27 6.45
C ALA A 421 -3.96 10.53 6.43
N VAL A 422 -3.48 10.93 7.60
CA VAL A 422 -2.58 12.08 7.78
C VAL A 422 -1.30 11.90 6.96
N THR A 423 -0.82 10.65 6.86
CA THR A 423 0.39 10.24 6.10
C THR A 423 0.35 10.61 4.62
N VAL A 424 -0.82 10.92 4.07
CA VAL A 424 -0.99 11.39 2.69
C VAL A 424 -1.69 12.74 2.59
N THR A 425 -2.23 13.27 3.68
CA THR A 425 -2.94 14.55 3.70
C THR A 425 -2.20 15.56 4.56
N GLY A 426 -2.31 15.39 5.88
CA GLY A 426 -1.76 16.26 6.91
C GLY A 426 -2.76 16.48 8.04
N ALA A 427 -2.42 17.39 8.96
CA ALA A 427 -3.26 17.73 10.11
C ALA A 427 -3.29 19.24 10.33
N PRO A 428 -4.46 19.83 10.67
CA PRO A 428 -5.80 19.23 10.68
C PRO A 428 -6.27 18.77 9.29
N LYS A 429 -6.88 17.58 9.18
CA LYS A 429 -7.18 16.91 7.90
C LYS A 429 -7.88 17.81 6.86
N LEU A 430 -8.98 18.46 7.24
CA LEU A 430 -9.75 19.31 6.32
C LEU A 430 -8.92 20.48 5.77
N TRP A 431 -8.12 21.12 6.62
CA TRP A 431 -7.24 22.21 6.20
C TRP A 431 -6.12 21.70 5.29
N ALA A 432 -5.54 20.54 5.60
CA ALA A 432 -4.52 19.92 4.76
C ALA A 432 -5.06 19.57 3.37
N MET A 433 -6.25 18.97 3.29
CA MET A 433 -6.91 18.68 2.01
C MET A 433 -7.23 19.95 1.21
N ARG A 434 -7.66 21.03 1.87
CA ARG A 434 -7.87 22.35 1.22
C ARG A 434 -6.57 22.94 0.70
N PHE A 435 -5.48 22.81 1.45
CA PHE A 435 -4.16 23.26 1.02
C PHE A 435 -3.70 22.47 -0.21
N ILE A 436 -3.81 21.14 -0.18
CA ILE A 436 -3.50 20.25 -1.30
C ILE A 436 -4.29 20.64 -2.56
N GLU A 437 -5.60 20.78 -2.43
CA GLU A 437 -6.49 21.17 -3.53
C GLU A 437 -6.15 22.54 -4.11
N ALA A 438 -5.63 23.47 -3.29
CA ALA A 438 -5.26 24.81 -3.74
C ALA A 438 -3.86 24.90 -4.37
N HIS A 439 -2.93 23.98 -4.07
CA HIS A 439 -1.51 24.16 -4.39
C HIS A 439 -0.87 23.01 -5.19
N GLU A 440 -1.53 21.86 -5.34
CA GLU A 440 -1.06 20.84 -6.29
C GLU A 440 -1.38 21.23 -7.74
N ARG A 441 -0.66 20.65 -8.70
CA ARG A 441 -0.83 20.93 -10.14
C ARG A 441 -1.99 20.18 -10.79
N SER A 442 -2.44 19.09 -10.16
CA SER A 442 -3.41 18.16 -10.73
C SER A 442 -4.08 17.33 -9.64
N SER A 443 -5.33 16.90 -9.88
CA SER A 443 -6.05 16.05 -8.93
C SER A 443 -5.32 14.72 -8.71
N ARG A 444 -5.49 14.13 -7.52
CA ARG A 444 -4.72 12.95 -7.12
C ARG A 444 -5.16 11.63 -7.74
N ALA A 445 -6.34 11.61 -8.36
CA ALA A 445 -6.97 10.39 -8.85
C ALA A 445 -6.95 9.29 -7.78
N TRP A 446 -6.21 8.21 -8.00
CA TRP A 446 -6.09 7.12 -7.05
C TRP A 446 -5.15 7.40 -5.89
N TYR A 447 -4.14 8.27 -6.02
CA TYR A 447 -3.11 8.48 -4.98
C TYR A 447 -3.70 9.04 -3.67
N GLY A 448 -3.35 8.42 -2.54
CA GLY A 448 -3.86 8.81 -1.23
C GLY A 448 -5.30 8.37 -0.95
N GLY A 449 -5.93 7.64 -1.88
CA GLY A 449 -7.12 6.84 -1.63
C GLY A 449 -6.78 5.45 -1.09
N ALA A 450 -7.51 4.42 -1.51
CA ALA A 450 -7.32 3.05 -1.04
C ALA A 450 -7.52 1.98 -2.14
N ILE A 451 -6.99 0.79 -1.89
CA ILE A 451 -7.20 -0.43 -2.67
C ILE A 451 -7.53 -1.58 -1.72
N GLY A 452 -8.36 -2.52 -2.15
CA GLY A 452 -8.66 -3.70 -1.34
C GLY A 452 -10.02 -4.30 -1.64
N LEU A 453 -10.67 -4.79 -0.58
CA LEU A 453 -11.96 -5.48 -0.66
C LEU A 453 -12.93 -5.04 0.43
N VAL A 454 -14.21 -5.12 0.10
CA VAL A 454 -15.37 -5.02 1.02
C VAL A 454 -16.09 -6.36 0.99
N GLY A 455 -16.02 -7.12 2.08
CA GLY A 455 -16.66 -8.42 2.20
C GLY A 455 -18.16 -8.30 2.39
N PHE A 456 -18.92 -9.25 1.84
CA PHE A 456 -20.37 -9.33 2.09
C PHE A 456 -20.71 -9.89 3.47
N ASP A 457 -19.74 -10.44 4.19
CA ASP A 457 -19.86 -10.76 5.61
C ASP A 457 -19.79 -9.52 6.52
N GLY A 458 -19.50 -8.34 5.94
CA GLY A 458 -19.35 -7.07 6.64
C GLY A 458 -17.90 -6.69 6.97
N ASN A 459 -16.93 -7.55 6.65
CA ASN A 459 -15.51 -7.27 6.83
C ASN A 459 -14.96 -6.35 5.75
N MET A 460 -13.80 -5.74 6.01
CA MET A 460 -13.11 -4.91 5.03
C MET A 460 -11.61 -5.02 5.21
N ASN A 461 -10.85 -5.05 4.12
CA ASN A 461 -9.39 -5.05 4.18
C ASN A 461 -8.84 -4.16 3.08
N THR A 462 -8.23 -3.03 3.47
CA THR A 462 -7.77 -2.00 2.54
C THR A 462 -6.38 -1.47 2.90
N GLY A 463 -5.59 -1.23 1.86
CA GLY A 463 -4.31 -0.53 1.93
C GLY A 463 -4.42 0.86 1.29
N LEU A 464 -3.62 1.81 1.76
CA LEU A 464 -3.54 3.13 1.13
C LEU A 464 -2.93 2.99 -0.26
N THR A 465 -3.33 3.81 -1.21
CA THR A 465 -2.69 3.89 -2.54
C THR A 465 -1.42 4.75 -2.50
N LEU A 466 -0.49 4.31 -1.66
CA LEU A 466 0.89 4.76 -1.62
C LEU A 466 1.75 3.81 -2.44
N ARG A 467 2.90 4.29 -2.92
CA ARG A 467 3.81 3.51 -3.79
C ARG A 467 3.05 2.74 -4.89
N THR A 468 2.18 3.47 -5.58
CA THR A 468 1.29 2.93 -6.60
C THR A 468 1.56 3.63 -7.93
N ILE A 469 1.66 2.83 -9.00
CA ILE A 469 1.78 3.28 -10.39
C ILE A 469 0.39 3.19 -10.99
N ARG A 470 -0.15 4.31 -11.47
CA ARG A 470 -1.31 4.30 -12.36
C ARG A 470 -0.80 4.21 -13.78
N VAL A 471 -1.12 3.14 -14.50
CA VAL A 471 -0.79 3.04 -15.93
C VAL A 471 -2.04 3.37 -16.73
N LYS A 472 -2.05 4.49 -17.44
CA LYS A 472 -3.16 4.94 -18.30
C LYS A 472 -2.66 5.12 -19.72
N ASP A 473 -3.28 4.43 -20.68
CA ASP A 473 -2.92 4.52 -22.11
C ASP A 473 -1.42 4.29 -22.36
N GLY A 474 -0.85 3.34 -21.62
CA GLY A 474 0.56 2.97 -21.70
C GLY A 474 1.53 3.95 -21.03
N VAL A 475 1.05 4.99 -20.35
CA VAL A 475 1.85 5.94 -19.57
C VAL A 475 1.77 5.58 -18.09
N ALA A 476 2.93 5.39 -17.45
CA ALA A 476 3.04 5.21 -16.01
C ALA A 476 3.05 6.58 -15.32
N GLU A 477 2.06 6.79 -14.47
CA GLU A 477 1.87 7.97 -13.64
C GLU A 477 2.17 7.63 -12.19
N ILE A 478 3.13 8.33 -11.60
CA ILE A 478 3.62 8.07 -10.24
C ILE A 478 3.55 9.38 -9.46
N ARG A 479 2.81 9.40 -8.36
CA ARG A 479 2.79 10.54 -7.44
C ARG A 479 3.63 10.24 -6.20
N ALA A 480 4.47 11.20 -5.82
CA ALA A 480 5.22 11.16 -4.57
C ALA A 480 5.59 12.57 -4.11
N GLU A 481 5.86 12.74 -2.81
CA GLU A 481 6.39 13.99 -2.25
C GLU A 481 7.82 14.27 -2.74
N VAL A 482 8.66 13.24 -2.75
CA VAL A 482 10.09 13.34 -3.10
C VAL A 482 10.48 12.22 -4.06
N GLU A 483 11.53 12.47 -4.86
CA GLU A 483 11.99 11.51 -5.86
C GLU A 483 12.47 10.18 -5.25
N LEU A 484 13.08 10.23 -4.05
CA LEU A 484 13.49 9.04 -3.32
C LEU A 484 12.32 8.07 -3.07
N LYS A 485 11.13 8.59 -2.75
CA LYS A 485 9.90 7.80 -2.56
C LYS A 485 9.36 7.24 -3.88
N ALA A 486 9.63 7.90 -5.02
CA ALA A 486 9.25 7.43 -6.36
C ALA A 486 10.27 6.46 -6.99
N ALA A 487 11.52 6.45 -6.51
CA ALA A 487 12.64 5.77 -7.17
C ALA A 487 12.40 4.28 -7.44
N ALA A 488 11.82 3.55 -6.48
CA ALA A 488 11.52 2.13 -6.66
C ALA A 488 10.47 1.86 -7.74
N LEU A 489 9.49 2.76 -7.88
CA LEU A 489 8.40 2.66 -8.86
C LEU A 489 8.93 2.98 -10.26
N LEU A 490 9.69 4.08 -10.38
CA LEU A 490 10.38 4.47 -11.61
C LEU A 490 11.32 3.36 -12.09
N ASP A 491 12.07 2.75 -11.17
CA ASP A 491 12.97 1.64 -11.48
C ASP A 491 12.21 0.40 -11.99
N ALA A 492 11.06 0.06 -11.39
CA ALA A 492 10.21 -1.07 -11.83
C ALA A 492 9.68 -0.87 -13.26
N VAL A 493 9.33 0.37 -13.62
CA VAL A 493 8.90 0.74 -14.98
C VAL A 493 10.09 0.67 -15.96
N ARG A 494 11.22 1.28 -15.60
CA ARG A 494 12.38 1.48 -16.50
C ARG A 494 13.23 0.23 -16.73
N ARG A 495 13.50 -0.58 -15.69
CA ARG A 495 14.51 -1.65 -15.73
C ARG A 495 13.89 -3.05 -15.73
N PRO A 496 14.22 -3.94 -16.68
CA PRO A 496 13.86 -5.36 -16.65
C PRO A 496 14.39 -6.09 -15.39
N SER A 497 13.76 -7.21 -15.01
CA SER A 497 14.30 -8.13 -13.99
C SER A 497 15.65 -8.70 -14.42
N GLY A 498 16.55 -8.96 -13.47
CA GLY A 498 17.90 -9.49 -13.73
C GLY A 498 19.01 -8.44 -13.88
N VAL A 499 18.69 -7.14 -13.89
CA VAL A 499 19.70 -6.08 -13.69
C VAL A 499 19.82 -5.84 -12.20
N THR A 500 20.79 -6.50 -11.56
CA THR A 500 21.18 -6.20 -10.18
C THR A 500 21.43 -4.70 -10.08
N ALA A 501 20.75 -4.03 -9.14
CA ALA A 501 21.16 -2.70 -8.73
C ALA A 501 22.66 -2.78 -8.45
N ALA A 502 23.44 -1.86 -9.01
CA ALA A 502 24.87 -1.79 -8.77
C ALA A 502 25.07 -1.91 -7.26
N GLN A 503 25.64 -3.05 -6.83
CA GLN A 503 26.25 -3.13 -5.53
C GLN A 503 27.20 -1.95 -5.51
N HIS A 504 27.10 -1.09 -4.49
CA HIS A 504 28.03 0.01 -4.31
C HIS A 504 29.42 -0.59 -4.54
N ALA A 505 30.09 -0.12 -5.59
CA ALA A 505 31.44 -0.55 -5.87
C ALA A 505 32.22 -0.36 -4.56
N PRO A 506 32.93 -1.37 -4.06
CA PRO A 506 33.74 -1.20 -2.87
C PRO A 506 34.58 0.06 -3.08
N ALA A 507 34.52 0.98 -2.10
CA ALA A 507 35.31 2.20 -2.14
C ALA A 507 36.75 1.83 -2.50
N GLU A 508 37.38 2.61 -3.37
CA GLU A 508 38.76 2.33 -3.76
C GLU A 508 39.63 2.15 -2.50
N PRO A 509 40.52 1.15 -2.48
CA PRO A 509 41.36 0.87 -1.33
C PRO A 509 42.32 2.04 -1.08
N VAL A 510 41.90 3.00 -0.27
CA VAL A 510 42.66 4.20 0.10
C VAL A 510 43.99 3.90 0.80
N GLY A 511 44.14 2.68 1.33
CA GLY A 511 45.36 2.20 1.97
C GLY A 511 46.23 1.30 1.08
N ALA A 512 45.90 1.10 -0.20
CA ALA A 512 46.72 0.29 -1.10
C ALA A 512 48.17 0.78 -1.14
N GLY A 513 49.13 -0.14 -0.95
CA GLY A 513 50.56 0.17 -0.90
C GLY A 513 51.04 0.82 0.41
N ARG A 514 50.15 0.96 1.41
CA ARG A 514 50.54 1.40 2.76
C ARG A 514 50.88 0.21 3.65
N ARG A 515 51.95 0.35 4.43
CA ARG A 515 52.33 -0.62 5.47
C ARG A 515 52.14 0.03 6.85
N VAL A 516 51.28 -0.54 7.67
CA VAL A 516 50.93 0.01 9.00
C VAL A 516 51.33 -0.97 10.09
N LEU A 517 52.15 -0.52 11.03
CA LEU A 517 52.47 -1.30 12.23
C LEU A 517 51.45 -0.94 13.32
N LEU A 518 50.70 -1.92 13.80
CA LEU A 518 49.74 -1.77 14.89
C LEU A 518 50.36 -2.31 16.18
N VAL A 519 50.44 -1.47 17.21
CA VAL A 519 50.94 -1.86 18.53
C VAL A 519 49.75 -2.14 19.45
N ASP A 520 49.64 -3.38 19.90
CA ASP A 520 48.67 -3.85 20.89
C ASP A 520 49.08 -3.37 22.29
N TYR A 521 48.50 -2.25 22.70
CA TYR A 521 48.63 -1.67 24.03
C TYR A 521 47.61 -2.30 25.01
N GLU A 522 47.58 -3.63 25.09
CA GLU A 522 46.62 -4.38 25.92
C GLU A 522 45.14 -4.15 25.54
N ASP A 523 44.86 -3.93 24.25
CA ASP A 523 43.49 -3.77 23.76
C ASP A 523 42.87 -5.14 23.44
N SER A 524 41.69 -5.40 24.02
CA SER A 524 40.92 -6.62 23.73
C SER A 524 40.43 -6.70 22.27
N PHE A 525 40.46 -5.59 21.51
CA PHE A 525 39.96 -5.51 20.14
C PHE A 525 41.03 -5.20 19.09
N VAL A 526 42.32 -5.29 19.42
CA VAL A 526 43.41 -4.90 18.51
C VAL A 526 43.35 -5.60 17.14
N HIS A 527 42.97 -6.88 17.10
CA HIS A 527 42.88 -7.63 15.84
C HIS A 527 41.67 -7.22 14.99
N THR A 528 40.61 -6.70 15.60
CA THR A 528 39.47 -6.09 14.89
C THR A 528 39.90 -4.77 14.25
N LEU A 529 40.65 -3.95 14.98
CA LEU A 529 41.22 -2.71 14.46
C LEU A 529 42.20 -2.98 13.30
N ALA A 530 43.07 -3.98 13.46
CA ALA A 530 43.97 -4.45 12.39
C ALA A 530 43.18 -4.89 11.15
N ASN A 531 42.04 -5.56 11.33
CA ASN A 531 41.18 -5.98 10.23
C ASN A 531 40.58 -4.79 9.49
N TYR A 532 40.10 -3.76 10.19
CA TYR A 532 39.61 -2.53 9.56
C TYR A 532 40.67 -1.82 8.72
N LEU A 533 41.91 -1.75 9.21
CA LEU A 533 43.04 -1.22 8.44
C LEU A 533 43.37 -2.09 7.22
N ARG A 534 43.33 -3.43 7.33
CA ARG A 534 43.53 -4.33 6.17
C ARG A 534 42.43 -4.17 5.12
N ARG A 535 41.19 -3.89 5.53
CA ARG A 535 40.07 -3.63 4.61
C ARG A 535 40.26 -2.39 3.74
N THR A 536 41.13 -1.44 4.13
CA THR A 536 41.48 -0.31 3.26
C THR A 536 42.50 -0.68 2.19
N GLY A 537 42.99 -1.92 2.15
CA GLY A 537 44.07 -2.38 1.26
C GLY A 537 45.48 -2.19 1.83
N ALA A 538 45.61 -1.78 3.10
CA ALA A 538 46.90 -1.65 3.76
C ALA A 538 47.43 -3.03 4.21
N GLU A 539 48.75 -3.20 4.14
CA GLU A 539 49.43 -4.32 4.79
C GLU A 539 49.64 -3.98 6.27
N VAL A 540 49.14 -4.82 7.17
CA VAL A 540 49.13 -4.53 8.61
C VAL A 540 49.79 -5.65 9.39
N SER A 541 50.85 -5.33 10.12
CA SER A 541 51.47 -6.20 11.12
C SER A 541 51.07 -5.74 12.52
N THR A 542 50.83 -6.68 13.43
CA THR A 542 50.44 -6.39 14.81
C THR A 542 51.50 -6.92 15.76
N ILE A 543 52.00 -6.08 16.66
CA ILE A 543 52.97 -6.44 17.70
C ILE A 543 52.42 -6.05 19.08
N ARG A 544 52.87 -6.71 20.15
CA ARG A 544 52.52 -6.31 21.53
C ARG A 544 53.26 -5.04 21.96
N ALA A 545 52.70 -4.30 22.91
CA ALA A 545 53.42 -3.26 23.62
C ALA A 545 54.48 -3.84 24.57
N GLY A 546 55.42 -3.01 25.02
CA GLY A 546 56.47 -3.38 25.99
C GLY A 546 57.81 -3.81 25.40
N PHE A 547 58.02 -3.64 24.08
CA PHE A 547 59.34 -3.78 23.46
C PHE A 547 60.25 -2.60 23.80
N ALA A 548 61.57 -2.83 23.90
CA ALA A 548 62.53 -1.74 24.03
C ALA A 548 62.51 -0.85 22.76
N GLU A 549 62.88 0.43 22.89
CA GLU A 549 62.82 1.38 21.75
C GLU A 549 63.59 0.88 20.51
N ASP A 550 64.74 0.24 20.71
CA ASP A 550 65.55 -0.34 19.63
C ASP A 550 64.87 -1.53 18.95
N GLU A 551 64.09 -2.32 19.68
CA GLU A 551 63.34 -3.46 19.15
C GLU A 551 62.12 -2.99 18.36
N LEU A 552 61.43 -1.94 18.85
CA LEU A 552 60.33 -1.30 18.14
C LEU A 552 60.82 -0.66 16.83
N ARG A 553 61.97 0.04 16.87
CA ARG A 553 62.65 0.57 15.67
C ARG A 553 63.02 -0.55 14.70
N GLY A 554 63.58 -1.66 15.22
CA GLY A 554 63.88 -2.84 14.41
C GLY A 554 62.64 -3.45 13.74
N ALA A 555 61.52 -3.54 14.46
CA ALA A 555 60.26 -4.03 13.90
C ALA A 555 59.66 -3.09 12.84
N LEU A 556 59.78 -1.77 13.06
CA LEU A 556 59.38 -0.74 12.10
C LEU A 556 60.17 -0.85 10.80
N ASP A 557 61.50 -0.99 10.91
CA ASP A 557 62.41 -1.08 9.76
C ASP A 557 62.24 -2.41 9.02
N ALA A 558 62.14 -3.53 9.74
CA ALA A 558 61.96 -4.86 9.16
C ALA A 558 60.63 -5.01 8.41
N PHE A 559 59.55 -4.44 8.95
CA PHE A 559 58.26 -4.41 8.27
C PHE A 559 58.18 -3.29 7.21
N GLY A 560 59.09 -2.31 7.27
CA GLY A 560 59.10 -1.12 6.43
C GLY A 560 57.83 -0.29 6.61
N ALA A 561 57.38 -0.14 7.85
CA ALA A 561 56.14 0.54 8.19
C ALA A 561 56.20 2.04 7.86
N GLN A 562 55.11 2.59 7.36
CA GLN A 562 54.95 4.00 7.00
C GLN A 562 54.09 4.76 8.01
N ALA A 563 53.37 4.03 8.86
CA ALA A 563 52.56 4.58 9.92
C ALA A 563 52.54 3.60 11.11
N VAL A 564 52.41 4.16 12.31
CA VAL A 564 52.22 3.41 13.54
C VAL A 564 50.88 3.78 14.13
N VAL A 565 50.11 2.77 14.51
CA VAL A 565 48.84 2.94 15.21
C VAL A 565 48.98 2.25 16.56
N LEU A 566 48.63 2.95 17.63
CA LEU A 566 48.56 2.40 18.98
C LEU A 566 47.10 2.06 19.27
N SER A 567 46.83 0.83 19.70
CA SER A 567 45.48 0.43 20.08
C SER A 567 45.05 1.15 21.38
N PRO A 568 43.75 1.39 21.57
CA PRO A 568 43.23 1.99 22.80
C PRO A 568 43.38 1.01 23.96
N GLY A 569 44.21 1.37 24.95
CA GLY A 569 44.48 0.57 26.13
C GLY A 569 44.66 1.44 27.39
N PRO A 570 44.83 0.83 28.57
CA PRO A 570 44.96 1.55 29.82
C PRO A 570 46.23 2.41 29.85
N GLY A 571 46.10 3.73 30.00
CA GLY A 571 47.23 4.67 30.08
C GLY A 571 47.07 5.89 29.17
N ARG A 572 48.11 6.71 29.06
CA ARG A 572 48.23 7.84 28.13
C ARG A 572 49.37 7.56 27.14
N PRO A 573 49.38 8.18 25.94
CA PRO A 573 50.47 8.00 24.98
C PRO A 573 51.88 8.37 25.49
N GLY A 574 51.99 9.13 26.58
CA GLY A 574 53.27 9.45 27.22
C GLY A 574 53.74 8.43 28.26
N ASP A 575 52.95 7.37 28.52
CA ASP A 575 53.29 6.28 29.43
C ASP A 575 53.96 5.09 28.69
N LEU A 576 54.25 5.25 27.40
CA LEU A 576 54.79 4.26 26.45
C LEU A 576 56.29 4.41 26.21
#